data_AF-A0AAV0RQR1-F1
#
_entry.id   AF-A0AAV0RQR1-F1
#
_cell.length_a   1.000
_cell.length_b   1.000
_cell.length_c   1.000
_cell.angle_alpha   90.00
_cell.angle_beta   90.00
_cell.angle_gamma   90.00
#
_symmetry.space_group_name_H-M   'P 1'
#
loop_
_entity.id
_entity.type
_entity.pdbx_description
1 polymer ?
#
loop_
_entity_poly.entity_id
_entity_poly.type
_entity_poly.pdbx_seq_one_letter_code
_entity_poly.pdbx_strand_id
1 'polypeptide(L)'
;MRWHKGFNPWTTEVKSTMVWVQLPDLPIEFINKEAVMRIGALMGRPVKVDRATEEGARGNFARVCVEVDLTKPLLPKYKVEGIKYLIQY
;
A
#
# COMPACT_ATOMS: atom_id res chain seq x y z
N MET A 1 -2.43 -5.68 -14.68
CA MET A 1 -2.90 -6.12 -16.01
C MET A 1 -2.46 -5.10 -17.05
N ARG A 2 -1.85 -5.51 -18.17
CA ARG A 2 -1.40 -4.61 -19.24
C ARG A 2 -1.95 -5.12 -20.56
N TRP A 3 -2.52 -4.23 -21.36
CA TRP A 3 -3.02 -4.58 -22.68
C TRP A 3 -1.90 -5.17 -23.55
N HIS A 4 -2.22 -6.22 -24.29
CA HIS A 4 -1.35 -6.80 -25.32
C HIS A 4 -2.22 -7.41 -26.43
N LYS A 5 -1.62 -7.66 -27.61
CA LYS A 5 -2.32 -8.35 -28.71
C LYS A 5 -2.80 -9.72 -28.23
N GLY A 6 -4.08 -10.03 -28.40
CA GLY A 6 -4.70 -11.28 -27.90
C GLY A 6 -5.19 -11.24 -26.45
N PHE A 7 -5.12 -10.09 -25.78
CA PHE A 7 -5.74 -9.92 -24.46
C PHE A 7 -7.25 -10.12 -24.53
N ASN A 8 -7.80 -11.01 -23.69
CA ASN A 8 -9.23 -11.24 -23.55
C ASN A 8 -9.67 -10.94 -22.11
N PRO A 9 -10.48 -9.90 -21.88
CA PRO A 9 -10.90 -9.52 -20.53
C PRO A 9 -11.76 -10.57 -19.82
N TRP A 10 -12.38 -11.49 -20.56
CA TRP A 10 -13.28 -12.51 -20.01
C TRP A 10 -12.55 -13.75 -19.50
N THR A 11 -11.34 -14.02 -20.00
CA THR A 11 -10.57 -15.22 -19.66
C THR A 11 -9.26 -14.90 -18.93
N THR A 12 -8.88 -13.63 -18.85
CA THR A 12 -7.63 -13.23 -18.20
C THR A 12 -7.84 -13.11 -16.70
N GLU A 13 -7.10 -13.90 -15.92
CA GLU A 13 -7.11 -13.81 -14.46
C GLU A 13 -6.44 -12.51 -13.97
N VAL A 14 -7.10 -11.82 -13.05
CA VAL A 14 -6.54 -10.65 -12.36
C VAL A 14 -5.73 -11.11 -11.16
N LYS A 15 -4.40 -11.15 -11.33
CA LYS A 15 -3.47 -11.61 -10.27
C LYS A 15 -2.96 -10.50 -9.35
N SER A 16 -3.01 -9.25 -9.81
CA SER A 16 -2.61 -8.10 -9.01
C SER A 16 -3.50 -6.89 -9.25
N THR A 17 -3.61 -6.02 -8.26
CA THR A 17 -4.28 -4.73 -8.37
C THR A 17 -3.58 -3.67 -7.54
N MET A 18 -3.78 -2.39 -7.89
CA MET A 18 -3.29 -1.27 -7.10
C MET A 18 -4.35 -0.89 -6.06
N VAL A 19 -3.95 -0.84 -4.79
CA VAL A 19 -4.80 -0.42 -3.66
C VAL A 19 -4.16 0.73 -2.91
N TRP A 20 -4.99 1.65 -2.41
CA TRP A 20 -4.54 2.73 -1.55
C TRP A 20 -4.66 2.31 -0.10
N VAL A 21 -3.55 1.97 0.53
CA VAL A 21 -3.50 1.60 1.92
C VAL A 21 -3.38 2.83 2.80
N GLN A 22 -4.27 2.96 3.78
CA GLN A 22 -4.17 3.92 4.87
C GLN A 22 -3.49 3.27 6.08
N LEU A 23 -2.56 4.02 6.67
CA LEU A 23 -1.77 3.67 7.85
C LEU A 23 -2.19 4.62 8.99
N PRO A 24 -3.32 4.34 9.67
CA PRO A 24 -3.76 5.12 10.82
C PRO A 24 -2.79 4.95 11.98
N ASP A 25 -2.74 5.96 12.86
CA ASP A 25 -1.96 5.97 14.10
C ASP A 25 -0.45 5.73 13.91
N LEU A 26 0.06 5.90 12.68
CA LEU A 26 1.48 5.82 12.42
C LEU A 26 2.19 6.98 13.13
N PRO A 27 3.19 6.70 14.00
CA PRO A 27 3.92 7.76 14.69
C PRO A 27 4.55 8.75 13.71
N ILE A 28 4.58 10.02 14.09
CA ILE A 28 4.95 11.14 13.20
C ILE A 28 6.37 10.99 12.63
N GLU A 29 7.28 10.35 13.38
CA GLU A 29 8.63 10.00 12.96
C GLU A 29 8.67 9.07 11.74
N PHE A 30 7.62 8.26 11.52
CA PHE A 30 7.47 7.37 10.38
C PHE A 30 6.59 7.95 9.26
N ILE A 31 6.00 9.14 9.43
CA ILE A 31 5.24 9.83 8.39
C ILE A 31 6.20 10.58 7.48
N ASN A 32 6.96 9.83 6.70
CA ASN A 32 7.77 10.35 5.61
C ASN A 32 7.76 9.34 4.46
N LYS A 33 8.11 9.82 3.25
CA LYS A 33 8.06 9.01 2.03
C LYS A 33 8.84 7.70 2.16
N GLU A 34 10.05 7.73 2.70
CA GLU A 34 10.91 6.55 2.76
C GLU A 34 10.36 5.50 3.72
N ALA A 35 9.98 5.89 4.94
CA ALA A 35 9.39 4.99 5.92
C ALA A 35 8.07 4.39 5.42
N VAL A 36 7.20 5.20 4.83
CA VAL A 36 5.90 4.75 4.31
C VAL A 36 6.06 3.80 3.12
N MET A 37 7.03 4.03 2.23
CA MET A 37 7.36 3.09 1.15
C MET A 37 7.87 1.75 1.70
N ARG A 38 8.74 1.77 2.72
CA ARG A 38 9.25 0.55 3.39
C ARG A 38 8.11 -0.23 4.05
N ILE A 39 7.18 0.46 4.72
CA ILE A 39 5.99 -0.17 5.31
C ILE A 39 5.10 -0.77 4.21
N GLY A 40 4.85 -0.04 3.12
CA GLY A 40 4.09 -0.55 1.97
C GLY A 40 4.70 -1.80 1.32
N ALA A 41 6.02 -1.95 1.36
CA ALA A 41 6.71 -3.15 0.88
C ALA A 41 6.37 -4.43 1.66
N LEU A 42 5.88 -4.31 2.89
CA LEU A 42 5.38 -5.46 3.66
C LEU A 42 4.05 -6.01 3.11
N MET A 43 3.35 -5.21 2.31
CA MET A 43 1.99 -5.51 1.81
C MET A 43 2.00 -5.91 0.33
N GLY A 44 3.05 -5.55 -0.41
CA GLY A 44 3.15 -5.76 -1.85
C GLY A 44 4.25 -4.88 -2.46
N ARG A 45 4.10 -4.50 -3.72
CA ARG A 45 5.04 -3.58 -4.38
C ARG A 45 4.55 -2.13 -4.20
N PRO A 46 5.22 -1.29 -3.38
CA PRO A 46 4.81 0.09 -3.19
C PRO A 46 5.06 0.88 -4.48
N VAL A 47 4.06 1.65 -4.91
CA VAL A 47 4.05 2.39 -6.17
C VAL A 47 4.20 3.88 -5.92
N LYS A 48 3.46 4.41 -4.93
CA LYS A 48 3.38 5.85 -4.69
C LYS A 48 2.94 6.17 -3.27
N VAL A 49 3.50 7.19 -2.65
CA VAL A 49 3.01 7.77 -1.38
C VAL A 49 2.03 8.90 -1.69
N ASP A 50 0.99 9.04 -0.87
CA ASP A 50 0.07 10.17 -0.99
C ASP A 50 0.81 11.50 -0.81
N ARG A 51 0.37 12.53 -1.53
CA ARG A 51 1.02 13.83 -1.55
C ARG A 51 1.06 14.48 -0.17
N ALA A 52 -0.01 14.38 0.63
CA ALA A 52 -0.04 14.97 1.97
C ALA A 52 1.00 14.29 2.89
N THR A 53 1.15 12.97 2.77
CA THR A 53 2.18 12.20 3.48
C THR A 53 3.59 12.55 2.98
N GLU A 54 3.78 12.74 1.68
CA GLU A 54 5.07 13.11 1.08
C GLU A 54 5.51 14.53 1.49
N GLU A 55 4.57 15.47 1.59
CA GLU A 55 4.80 16.85 2.03
C GLU A 55 4.91 16.99 3.55
N GLY A 56 4.79 15.89 4.31
CA GLY A 56 4.80 15.91 5.78
C GLY A 56 3.64 16.71 6.39
N ALA A 57 2.56 16.90 5.64
CA ALA A 57 1.38 17.58 6.14
C ALA A 57 0.76 16.76 7.27
N ARG A 58 0.35 17.43 8.36
CA ARG A 58 -0.38 16.79 9.46
C ARG A 58 -1.73 16.28 8.94
N GLY A 59 -1.78 15.02 8.55
CA GLY A 59 -3.00 14.28 8.23
C GLY A 59 -3.35 13.27 9.33
N ASN A 60 -4.58 12.77 9.31
CA ASN A 60 -5.03 11.73 10.25
C ASN A 60 -4.34 10.37 10.03
N PHE A 61 -3.72 10.15 8.87
CA PHE A 61 -3.07 8.90 8.50
C PHE A 61 -2.04 9.14 7.40
N ALA A 62 -1.03 8.26 7.33
CA ALA A 62 -0.20 8.14 6.14
C ALA A 62 -0.91 7.26 5.09
N ARG A 63 -0.69 7.51 3.80
CA ARG A 63 -1.30 6.70 2.73
C ARG A 63 -0.31 6.30 1.64
N VAL A 64 -0.37 5.05 1.21
CA VAL A 64 0.51 4.48 0.19
C VAL A 64 -0.26 3.61 -0.81
N CYS A 65 0.00 3.82 -2.10
CA CYS A 65 -0.47 2.98 -3.18
C CYS A 65 0.46 1.77 -3.31
N VAL A 66 -0.10 0.57 -3.20
CA VAL A 66 0.63 -0.69 -3.27
C VAL A 66 -0.01 -1.55 -4.34
N GLU A 67 0.80 -2.13 -5.22
CA GLU A 67 0.37 -3.25 -6.05
C GLU A 67 0.39 -4.52 -5.20
N VAL A 68 -0.80 -5.05 -4.92
CA VAL A 68 -0.99 -6.26 -4.11
C VAL A 68 -1.27 -7.46 -5.00
N ASP A 69 -0.83 -8.62 -4.54
CA ASP A 69 -1.07 -9.92 -5.16
C ASP A 69 -2.41 -10.47 -4.65
N LEU A 70 -3.40 -10.56 -5.56
CA LEU A 70 -4.75 -11.03 -5.24
C LEU A 70 -4.82 -12.56 -5.06
N THR A 71 -3.75 -13.29 -5.38
CA THR A 71 -3.68 -14.73 -5.13
C THR A 71 -3.33 -15.05 -3.67
N LYS A 72 -3.03 -14.02 -2.86
CA LYS A 72 -2.70 -14.13 -1.43
C LYS A 72 -3.71 -13.37 -0.58
N PRO A 73 -3.95 -13.80 0.67
CA PRO A 73 -4.73 -13.01 1.61
C PRO A 73 -4.12 -11.62 1.82
N LEU A 74 -4.97 -10.60 1.90
CA LEU A 74 -4.56 -9.26 2.27
C LEU A 74 -4.04 -9.22 3.70
N LEU A 75 -3.04 -8.37 3.95
CA LEU A 75 -2.44 -8.21 5.27
C LEU A 75 -3.34 -7.32 6.13
N PRO A 76 -3.86 -7.80 7.28
CA PRO A 76 -4.78 -7.00 8.10
C PRO A 76 -4.06 -6.04 9.06
N LYS A 77 -2.78 -6.30 9.33
CA LYS A 77 -1.96 -5.54 10.28
C LYS A 77 -0.47 -5.71 10.01
N TYR A 78 0.33 -4.72 10.36
CA TYR A 78 1.79 -4.76 10.28
C TYR A 78 2.42 -4.45 11.64
N LYS A 79 3.73 -4.65 11.76
CA LYS A 79 4.48 -4.43 13.00
C LYS A 79 5.66 -3.50 12.73
N VAL A 80 5.79 -2.41 13.49
CA VAL A 80 6.94 -1.49 13.48
C VAL A 80 7.44 -1.39 14.92
N GLU A 81 8.73 -1.65 15.13
CA GLU A 81 9.40 -1.54 16.44
C GLU A 81 8.69 -2.25 17.62
N GLY A 82 8.05 -3.39 17.38
CA GLY A 82 7.34 -4.10 18.45
C GLY A 82 5.82 -3.84 18.47
N ILE A 83 5.38 -2.69 17.95
CA ILE A 83 4.00 -2.22 18.00
C ILE A 83 3.23 -2.70 16.77
N LYS A 84 2.00 -3.18 16.97
CA LYS A 84 1.11 -3.65 15.90
C LYS A 84 0.18 -2.52 15.46
N TYR A 85 0.09 -2.30 14.15
CA TYR A 85 -0.76 -1.29 13.53
C TYR A 85 -1.75 -1.96 12.58
N LEU A 86 -2.98 -1.45 12.53
CA LEU A 86 -4.01 -1.94 11.61
C LEU A 86 -3.82 -1.33 10.22
N ILE A 87 -4.25 -2.08 9.22
CA ILE A 87 -4.25 -1.66 7.81
C ILE A 87 -5.70 -1.37 7.42
N GLN A 88 -5.90 -0.25 6.72
CA GLN A 88 -7.18 0.07 6.09
C GLN A 88 -6.96 0.13 4.57
N TYR A 89 -7.74 -0.63 3.80
CA TYR A 89 -7.66 -0.75 2.34
C TYR A 89 -8.66 0.16 1.63
#